data_AF-A0A7X7T696-F1
#
_entry.id   AF-A0A7X7T696-F1
#
_cell.length_a   1.000
_cell.length_b   1.000
_cell.length_c   1.000
_cell.angle_alpha   90.00
_cell.angle_beta   90.00
_cell.angle_gamma   90.00
#
_symmetry.space_group_name_H-M   'P 1'
#
loop_
_entity.id
_entity.type
_entity.pdbx_description
1 polymer ?
#
loop_
_entity_poly.entity_id
_entity_poly.type
_entity_poly.pdbx_seq_one_letter_code
_entity_poly.pdbx_strand_id
1 'polypeptide(L)'
;MRGSLGLVSLLIAVAIVVFLFNHQAKKDLQAVRTVTLASSDNLDAHTFDAGAARALSDRLRSLLEAPFLPADELRRVADTAASWAAGSHSGTAEHHIATCLRSAAVELMAAGPGADDTHRVAARRHLDSAATTTTTHRSPDAVTGIRDQLQNIQNTSRQRSLETDRSLE
;
A
#
# COMPACT_ATOMS: atom_id res chain seq x y z
N MET A 1 -11.91 46.24 -17.76
CA MET A 1 -10.56 45.69 -17.45
C MET A 1 -10.49 44.99 -16.08
N ARG A 2 -11.57 44.37 -15.57
CA ARG A 2 -11.57 43.65 -14.28
C ARG A 2 -11.65 42.12 -14.42
N GLY A 3 -12.13 41.61 -15.56
CA GLY A 3 -12.23 40.15 -15.82
C GLY A 3 -10.91 39.49 -16.23
N SER A 4 -9.96 40.25 -16.79
CA SER A 4 -8.66 39.71 -17.22
C SER A 4 -7.74 39.37 -16.05
N LEU A 5 -7.85 40.06 -14.92
CA LEU A 5 -7.04 39.79 -13.71
C LEU A 5 -7.43 38.46 -13.03
N GLY A 6 -8.71 38.09 -13.04
CA GLY A 6 -9.17 36.80 -12.51
C GLY A 6 -8.66 35.62 -13.33
N LEU A 7 -8.66 35.76 -14.66
CA LEU A 7 -8.16 34.74 -15.58
C LEU A 7 -6.64 34.52 -15.43
N VAL A 8 -5.88 35.59 -15.23
CA VAL A 8 -4.43 35.53 -15.00
C VAL A 8 -4.11 34.87 -13.66
N SER A 9 -4.87 35.17 -12.60
CA SER A 9 -4.69 34.53 -11.29
C SER A 9 -4.99 33.02 -11.33
N LEU A 10 -6.07 32.62 -12.02
CA LEU A 10 -6.42 31.22 -12.22
C LEU A 10 -5.34 30.49 -13.05
N LEU A 11 -4.82 31.13 -14.09
CA LEU A 11 -3.71 30.59 -14.89
C LEU A 11 -2.43 30.40 -14.06
N ILE A 12 -2.14 31.31 -13.13
CA ILE A 12 -0.98 31.19 -12.23
C ILE A 12 -1.20 30.05 -11.23
N ALA A 13 -2.39 29.91 -10.64
CA ALA A 13 -2.69 28.80 -9.73
C ALA A 13 -2.61 27.44 -10.42
N VAL A 14 -3.15 27.32 -11.64
CA VAL A 14 -3.02 26.10 -12.46
C VAL A 14 -1.56 25.87 -12.86
N ALA A 15 -0.81 26.91 -13.21
CA ALA A 15 0.61 26.79 -13.51
C ALA A 15 1.43 26.31 -12.30
N ILE A 16 1.10 26.72 -11.07
CA ILE A 16 1.78 26.27 -9.85
C ILE A 16 1.44 24.80 -9.54
N VAL A 17 0.17 24.41 -9.66
CA VAL A 17 -0.25 23.00 -9.45
C VAL A 17 0.36 22.10 -10.52
N VAL A 18 0.39 22.53 -11.78
CA VAL A 18 1.05 21.80 -12.87
C VAL A 18 2.57 21.83 -12.70
N PHE A 19 3.18 22.88 -12.19
CA PHE A 19 4.62 22.92 -11.92
C PHE A 19 5.01 21.98 -10.77
N LEU A 20 4.17 21.87 -9.73
CA LEU A 20 4.34 20.88 -8.64
C LEU A 20 4.13 19.44 -9.13
N PHE A 21 3.10 19.19 -9.95
CA PHE A 21 2.85 17.85 -10.53
C PHE A 21 3.87 17.45 -11.61
N ASN A 22 4.33 18.38 -12.44
CA ASN A 22 5.28 18.11 -13.53
C ASN A 22 6.72 18.00 -13.01
N HIS A 23 7.03 18.57 -11.83
CA HIS A 23 8.26 18.24 -11.10
C HIS A 23 8.21 16.83 -10.47
N GLN A 24 7.01 16.25 -10.29
CA GLN A 24 6.83 14.86 -9.87
C GLN A 24 6.81 13.86 -11.04
N ALA A 25 6.33 14.25 -12.23
CA ALA A 25 6.15 13.31 -13.35
C ALA A 25 7.30 13.22 -14.37
N LYS A 26 8.23 14.19 -14.43
CA LYS A 26 9.35 14.14 -15.41
C LYS A 26 10.68 13.55 -14.88
N LYS A 27 10.70 13.03 -13.65
CA LYS A 27 11.80 12.20 -13.15
C LYS A 27 11.57 10.69 -13.32
N ASP A 28 10.60 10.29 -14.14
CA ASP A 28 10.03 8.94 -14.06
C ASP A 28 10.59 7.90 -15.06
N LEU A 29 11.63 8.20 -15.85
CA LEU A 29 12.21 7.17 -16.76
C LEU A 29 13.74 7.05 -16.73
N GLN A 30 14.44 7.84 -15.91
CA GLN A 30 15.86 7.62 -15.60
C GLN A 30 16.16 7.49 -14.09
N ALA A 31 15.15 7.56 -13.22
CA ALA A 31 15.32 7.32 -11.78
C ALA A 31 15.07 5.86 -11.37
N VAL A 32 14.73 4.97 -12.31
CA VAL A 32 14.53 3.52 -12.03
C VAL A 32 15.87 2.79 -11.78
N ARG A 33 17.01 3.47 -11.90
CA ARG A 33 18.33 2.90 -11.56
C ARG A 33 19.10 3.62 -10.45
N THR A 34 18.58 4.72 -9.89
CA THR A 34 19.34 5.56 -8.94
C THR A 34 18.59 5.95 -7.67
N VAL A 35 17.33 5.55 -7.48
CA VAL A 35 16.71 5.54 -6.13
C VAL A 35 17.13 4.28 -5.37
N THR A 36 18.43 4.00 -5.38
CA THR A 36 19.08 3.07 -4.44
C THR A 36 19.85 3.86 -3.36
N LEU A 37 19.96 5.19 -3.49
CA LEU A 37 20.72 6.02 -2.55
C LEU A 37 20.00 7.36 -2.30
N ALA A 38 19.13 7.42 -1.28
CA ALA A 38 18.87 8.64 -0.49
C ALA A 38 17.77 8.42 0.55
N SER A 39 17.93 7.45 1.45
CA SER A 39 17.31 7.45 2.78
C SER A 39 17.76 6.18 3.51
N SER A 40 18.95 6.21 4.13
CA SER A 40 19.42 5.38 5.26
C SER A 40 20.96 5.39 5.30
N ASP A 41 21.57 6.49 5.73
CA ASP A 41 23.03 6.52 5.96
C ASP A 41 23.43 5.89 7.30
N ASN A 42 22.49 5.27 8.03
CA ASN A 42 22.80 4.59 9.31
C ASN A 42 21.65 3.68 9.81
N LEU A 43 21.01 2.90 8.94
CA LEU A 43 20.16 1.80 9.42
C LEU A 43 20.97 0.52 9.30
N ASP A 44 21.34 -0.04 10.44
CA ASP A 44 22.00 -1.34 10.50
C ASP A 44 21.13 -2.37 9.78
N ALA A 45 21.69 -3.02 8.77
CA ALA A 45 21.00 -4.06 8.03
C ALA A 45 20.73 -5.24 8.97
N HIS A 46 19.45 -5.56 9.18
CA HIS A 46 19.04 -6.67 10.03
C HIS A 46 18.45 -7.80 9.18
N THR A 47 18.76 -9.05 9.57
CA THR A 47 18.15 -10.23 8.97
C THR A 47 16.64 -10.20 9.20
N PHE A 48 15.88 -10.52 8.16
CA PHE A 48 14.43 -10.59 8.24
C PHE A 48 13.98 -11.70 9.21
N ASP A 49 13.10 -11.35 10.14
CA ASP A 49 12.47 -12.28 11.08
C ASP A 49 10.97 -12.40 10.76
N ALA A 50 10.57 -13.56 10.25
CA ALA A 50 9.19 -13.84 9.86
C ALA A 50 8.22 -13.85 11.06
N GLY A 51 8.68 -14.26 12.25
CA GLY A 51 7.88 -14.27 13.47
C GLY A 51 7.60 -12.85 13.96
N ALA A 52 8.66 -12.02 14.00
CA ALA A 52 8.55 -10.61 14.34
C ALA A 52 7.69 -9.84 13.31
N ALA A 53 7.90 -10.09 12.01
CA ALA A 53 7.11 -9.47 10.94
C ALA A 53 5.61 -9.79 11.07
N ARG A 54 5.27 -11.04 11.43
CA ARG A 54 3.88 -11.43 11.69
C ARG A 54 3.30 -10.70 12.91
N ALA A 55 4.03 -10.66 14.01
CA ALA A 55 3.60 -9.96 15.22
C ALA A 55 3.37 -8.46 14.95
N LEU A 56 4.26 -7.81 14.18
CA LEU A 56 4.10 -6.42 13.76
C LEU A 56 2.90 -6.24 12.83
N SER A 57 2.68 -7.16 11.87
CA SER A 57 1.51 -7.12 11.00
C SER A 57 0.19 -7.20 11.78
N ASP A 58 0.12 -8.10 12.76
CA ASP A 58 -1.08 -8.26 13.60
C ASP A 58 -1.28 -7.04 14.51
N ARG A 59 -0.18 -6.46 15.01
CA ARG A 59 -0.22 -5.22 15.79
C ARG A 59 -0.73 -4.04 14.96
N LEU A 60 -0.19 -3.81 13.76
CA LEU A 60 -0.67 -2.77 12.84
C LEU A 60 -2.14 -2.98 12.47
N ARG A 61 -2.57 -4.24 12.29
CA ARG A 61 -3.97 -4.57 12.03
C ARG A 61 -4.89 -4.19 13.20
N SER A 62 -4.44 -4.37 14.44
CA SER A 62 -5.18 -3.92 15.62
C SER A 62 -5.29 -2.38 15.71
N LEU A 63 -4.27 -1.67 15.25
CA LEU A 63 -4.23 -0.20 15.27
C LEU A 63 -5.15 0.43 14.22
N LEU A 64 -5.50 -0.28 13.14
CA LEU A 64 -6.43 0.22 12.14
C LEU A 64 -7.82 0.55 12.69
N GLU A 65 -8.25 -0.15 13.74
CA GLU A 65 -9.52 0.10 14.43
C GLU A 65 -9.37 1.05 15.62
N ALA A 66 -8.13 1.41 15.97
CA ALA A 66 -7.87 2.24 17.13
C ALA A 66 -8.17 3.72 16.81
N PRO A 67 -8.93 4.42 17.67
CA PRO A 67 -9.23 5.85 17.47
C PRO A 67 -7.98 6.73 17.65
N PHE A 68 -7.00 6.26 18.43
CA PHE A 68 -5.73 6.94 18.67
C PHE A 68 -4.56 6.04 18.28
N LEU A 69 -3.62 6.61 17.53
CA LEU A 69 -2.48 5.89 16.98
C LEU A 69 -1.19 6.26 17.74
N PRO A 70 -0.46 5.28 18.28
CA PRO A 70 0.79 5.53 19.01
C PRO A 70 1.93 5.85 18.04
N ALA A 71 2.18 7.14 17.79
CA ALA A 71 3.15 7.61 16.79
C ALA A 71 4.58 7.04 16.99
N ASP A 72 5.06 6.96 18.23
CA ASP A 72 6.40 6.43 18.51
C ASP A 72 6.49 4.91 18.28
N GLU A 73 5.38 4.19 18.49
CA GLU A 73 5.32 2.77 18.17
C GLU A 73 5.36 2.58 16.65
N LEU A 74 4.55 3.32 15.90
CA LEU A 74 4.53 3.26 14.44
C LEU A 74 5.88 3.63 13.83
N ARG A 75 6.59 4.63 14.39
CA ARG A 75 7.95 4.98 13.96
C ARG A 75 8.92 3.81 14.15
N ARG A 76 8.91 3.17 15.33
CA ARG A 76 9.74 1.98 15.59
C ARG A 76 9.43 0.83 14.63
N VAL A 77 8.16 0.62 14.29
CA VAL A 77 7.77 -0.39 13.30
C VAL A 77 8.33 -0.05 11.93
N ALA A 78 8.22 1.21 11.50
CA ALA A 78 8.75 1.67 10.22
C ALA A 78 10.28 1.51 10.15
N ASP A 79 11.01 1.84 11.22
CA ASP A 79 12.46 1.71 11.31
C ASP A 79 12.91 0.23 11.33
N THR A 80 12.19 -0.62 12.05
CA THR A 80 12.45 -2.07 12.07
C THR A 80 12.24 -2.67 10.68
N ALA A 81 11.12 -2.35 10.04
CA ALA A 81 10.81 -2.82 8.69
C ALA A 81 11.81 -2.27 7.65
N ALA A 82 12.29 -1.04 7.83
CA ALA A 82 13.37 -0.47 7.03
C ALA A 82 14.67 -1.27 7.15
N SER A 83 15.07 -1.63 8.38
CA SER A 83 16.29 -2.41 8.62
C SER A 83 16.24 -3.80 7.97
N TRP A 84 15.07 -4.44 7.94
CA TRP A 84 14.86 -5.70 7.22
C TRP A 84 14.88 -5.54 5.70
N ALA A 85 14.30 -4.46 5.18
CA ALA A 85 14.35 -4.16 3.76
C ALA A 85 15.80 -3.91 3.29
N ALA A 86 16.62 -3.26 4.12
CA ALA A 86 18.04 -3.05 3.88
C ALA A 86 18.88 -4.34 3.97
N GLY A 87 18.50 -5.27 4.86
CA GLY A 87 19.14 -6.58 5.01
C GLY A 87 18.66 -7.66 4.04
N SER A 88 17.72 -7.36 3.14
CA SER A 88 17.15 -8.32 2.18
C SER A 88 17.42 -7.91 0.73
N HIS A 89 17.43 -8.88 -0.17
CA HIS A 89 17.63 -8.61 -1.59
C HIS A 89 16.34 -8.10 -2.23
N SER A 90 16.42 -7.03 -3.03
CA SER A 90 15.26 -6.55 -3.79
C SER A 90 14.66 -7.65 -4.67
N GLY A 91 13.34 -7.73 -4.69
CA GLY A 91 12.60 -8.78 -5.42
C GLY A 91 12.36 -10.07 -4.63
N THR A 92 12.88 -10.18 -3.41
CA THR A 92 12.55 -11.29 -2.49
C THR A 92 11.25 -11.05 -1.74
N ALA A 93 10.64 -12.13 -1.23
CA ALA A 93 9.43 -12.06 -0.43
C ALA A 93 9.65 -11.28 0.87
N GLU A 94 10.82 -11.46 1.49
CA GLU A 94 11.25 -10.76 2.70
C GLU A 94 11.32 -9.25 2.48
N HIS A 95 11.94 -8.83 1.38
CA HIS A 95 12.03 -7.42 1.01
C HIS A 95 10.65 -6.80 0.75
N HIS A 96 9.78 -7.54 0.07
CA HIS A 96 8.41 -7.09 -0.19
C HIS A 96 7.60 -6.95 1.11
N ILE A 97 7.62 -7.96 1.99
CA ILE A 97 6.94 -7.91 3.29
C ILE A 97 7.45 -6.73 4.12
N ALA A 98 8.76 -6.57 4.23
CA ALA A 98 9.37 -5.46 4.96
C ALA A 98 8.92 -4.10 4.41
N THR A 99 8.91 -3.93 3.08
CA THR A 99 8.45 -2.69 2.44
C THR A 99 6.97 -2.43 2.71
N CYS A 100 6.10 -3.44 2.59
CA CYS A 100 4.67 -3.31 2.87
C CYS A 100 4.40 -2.94 4.34
N LEU A 101 5.10 -3.54 5.29
CA LEU A 101 4.97 -3.20 6.71
C LEU A 101 5.41 -1.77 6.99
N ARG A 102 6.52 -1.33 6.37
CA ARG A 102 6.99 0.06 6.48
C ARG A 102 5.95 1.04 5.92
N SER A 103 5.42 0.78 4.72
CA SER A 103 4.39 1.62 4.11
C SER A 103 3.13 1.69 4.97
N ALA A 104 2.66 0.55 5.49
CA ALA A 104 1.49 0.52 6.38
C ALA A 104 1.69 1.37 7.64
N ALA A 105 2.88 1.32 8.26
CA ALA A 105 3.19 2.14 9.42
C ALA A 105 3.24 3.65 9.09
N VAL A 106 3.79 4.02 7.94
CA VAL A 106 3.83 5.42 7.46
C VAL A 106 2.42 5.95 7.18
N GLU A 107 1.58 5.17 6.51
CA GLU A 107 0.19 5.54 6.25
C GLU A 107 -0.58 5.70 7.57
N LEU A 108 -0.42 4.79 8.53
CA LEU A 108 -1.03 4.94 9.85
C LEU A 108 -0.54 6.20 10.59
N MET A 109 0.72 6.61 10.45
CA MET A 109 1.18 7.87 11.06
C MET A 109 0.51 9.11 10.45
N ALA A 110 0.08 9.04 9.18
CA ALA A 110 -0.64 10.11 8.49
C ALA A 110 -2.16 10.04 8.68
N ALA A 111 -2.69 8.96 9.25
CA ALA A 111 -4.12 8.70 9.32
C ALA A 111 -4.86 9.56 10.36
N GLY A 112 -6.05 10.01 9.98
CA GLY A 112 -7.04 10.59 10.90
C GLY A 112 -7.74 9.56 11.80
N PRO A 113 -8.62 10.02 12.70
CA PRO A 113 -9.34 9.15 13.65
C PRO A 113 -10.48 8.34 12.99
N GLY A 114 -10.91 8.69 11.78
CA GLY A 114 -12.02 8.00 11.08
C GLY A 114 -11.57 6.70 10.42
N ALA A 115 -12.42 5.67 10.46
CA ALA A 115 -12.13 4.37 9.84
C ALA A 115 -12.06 4.44 8.30
N ASP A 116 -12.84 5.33 7.68
CA ASP A 116 -12.84 5.58 6.24
C ASP A 116 -11.74 6.55 5.78
N ASP A 117 -10.81 6.89 6.68
CA ASP A 117 -9.66 7.71 6.34
C ASP A 117 -8.84 7.04 5.23
N THR A 118 -8.46 7.82 4.22
CA THR A 118 -7.78 7.30 3.02
C THR A 118 -6.45 6.63 3.38
N HIS A 119 -5.74 7.12 4.40
CA HIS A 119 -4.50 6.52 4.87
C HIS A 119 -4.74 5.20 5.62
N ARG A 120 -5.85 5.06 6.36
CA ARG A 120 -6.21 3.75 6.96
C ARG A 120 -6.56 2.71 5.90
N VAL A 121 -7.27 3.11 4.85
CA VAL A 121 -7.56 2.23 3.71
C VAL A 121 -6.27 1.83 2.99
N ALA A 122 -5.34 2.76 2.77
CA ALA A 122 -4.03 2.48 2.18
C ALA A 122 -3.20 1.52 3.07
N ALA A 123 -3.13 1.79 4.36
CA ALA A 123 -2.45 0.93 5.33
C ALA A 123 -3.04 -0.50 5.33
N ARG A 124 -4.36 -0.65 5.27
CA ARG A 124 -5.03 -1.97 5.14
C ARG A 124 -4.54 -2.72 3.90
N ARG A 125 -4.53 -2.06 2.74
CA ARG A 125 -4.08 -2.68 1.47
C ARG A 125 -2.63 -3.14 1.54
N HIS A 126 -1.75 -2.36 2.17
CA HIS A 126 -0.36 -2.77 2.37
C HIS A 126 -0.23 -4.00 3.27
N LEU A 127 -1.01 -4.07 4.36
CA LEU A 127 -1.02 -5.26 5.23
C LEU A 127 -1.57 -6.50 4.52
N ASP A 128 -2.60 -6.34 3.68
CA ASP A 128 -3.15 -7.46 2.91
C ASP A 128 -2.12 -7.96 1.87
N SER A 129 -1.37 -7.06 1.24
CA SER A 129 -0.27 -7.41 0.32
C SER A 129 0.87 -8.17 1.03
N ALA A 130 1.22 -7.78 2.26
CA ALA A 130 2.19 -8.51 3.07
C ALA A 130 1.68 -9.93 3.43
N ALA A 131 0.38 -10.05 3.72
CA ALA A 131 -0.24 -11.32 4.07
C ALA A 131 -0.28 -12.31 2.89
N THR A 132 -0.63 -11.85 1.68
CA THR A 132 -0.65 -12.71 0.48
C THR A 132 0.72 -13.20 0.05
N THR A 133 1.76 -12.39 0.31
CA THR A 133 3.16 -12.80 0.08
C THR A 133 3.56 -13.93 1.03
N THR A 134 3.13 -13.84 2.29
CA THR A 134 3.40 -14.84 3.33
C THR A 134 2.68 -16.17 3.05
N THR A 135 1.45 -16.14 2.52
CA THR A 135 0.69 -17.35 2.19
C THR A 135 1.22 -18.05 0.94
N THR A 136 1.70 -17.31 -0.06
CA THR A 136 2.23 -17.89 -1.31
C THR A 136 3.55 -18.66 -1.07
N HIS A 137 4.32 -18.29 -0.05
CA HIS A 137 5.53 -19.02 0.36
C HIS A 137 5.25 -20.22 1.29
N ARG A 138 4.00 -20.35 1.78
CA ARG A 138 3.55 -21.44 2.66
C ARG A 138 2.50 -22.29 1.92
N SER A 139 2.98 -23.21 1.10
CA SER A 139 2.24 -24.28 0.38
C SER A 139 1.47 -23.89 -0.90
N PRO A 140 1.62 -24.66 -1.99
CA PRO A 140 0.97 -24.43 -3.28
C PRO A 140 -0.55 -24.72 -3.33
N ASP A 141 -1.17 -25.23 -2.26
CA ASP A 141 -2.58 -25.66 -2.27
C ASP A 141 -3.62 -24.53 -2.08
N ALA A 142 -3.22 -23.36 -1.56
CA ALA A 142 -4.18 -22.27 -1.28
C ALA A 142 -4.66 -21.54 -2.55
N VAL A 143 -3.90 -21.58 -3.63
CA VAL A 143 -4.24 -20.92 -4.91
C VAL A 143 -5.35 -21.66 -5.64
N THR A 144 -5.48 -22.98 -5.43
CA THR A 144 -6.56 -23.79 -6.01
C THR A 144 -7.92 -23.39 -5.42
N GLY A 145 -8.00 -23.14 -4.11
CA GLY A 145 -9.24 -22.75 -3.44
C GLY A 145 -9.77 -21.38 -3.88
N ILE A 146 -8.88 -20.40 -4.09
CA ILE A 146 -9.28 -19.06 -4.55
C ILE A 146 -9.73 -19.09 -6.01
N ARG A 147 -9.11 -19.90 -6.87
CA ARG A 147 -9.55 -20.11 -8.25
C ARG A 147 -10.93 -20.75 -8.30
N ASP A 148 -11.17 -21.75 -7.47
CA ASP A 148 -12.46 -22.45 -7.38
C ASP A 148 -13.56 -21.50 -6.88
N GLN A 149 -13.26 -20.69 -5.87
CA GLN A 149 -14.19 -19.68 -5.36
C GLN A 149 -14.49 -18.58 -6.40
N LEU A 150 -13.50 -18.15 -7.18
CA LEU A 150 -13.70 -17.18 -8.27
C LEU A 150 -14.53 -17.77 -9.42
N GLN A 151 -14.30 -19.03 -9.78
CA GLN A 151 -15.11 -19.74 -10.78
C GLN A 151 -16.55 -19.93 -10.31
N ASN A 152 -16.77 -20.24 -9.04
CA ASN A 152 -18.11 -20.41 -8.48
C ASN A 152 -18.91 -19.08 -8.50
N ILE A 153 -18.26 -17.96 -8.18
CA ILE A 153 -18.87 -16.62 -8.25
C ILE A 153 -19.20 -16.25 -9.70
N GLN A 154 -18.30 -16.53 -10.66
CA GLN A 154 -18.55 -16.26 -12.08
C GLN A 154 -19.70 -17.11 -12.64
N ASN A 155 -19.78 -18.38 -12.27
CA ASN A 155 -20.87 -19.26 -12.70
C ASN A 155 -22.22 -18.83 -12.12
N THR A 156 -22.25 -18.45 -10.85
CA THR A 156 -23.47 -17.95 -10.19
C THR A 156 -23.98 -16.64 -10.85
N SER A 157 -23.06 -15.75 -11.24
CA SER A 157 -23.43 -14.52 -11.95
C SER A 157 -24.00 -14.79 -13.35
N ARG A 158 -23.44 -15.78 -14.07
CA ARG A 158 -23.92 -16.16 -15.42
C ARG A 158 -25.28 -16.85 -15.37
N GLN A 159 -25.55 -17.64 -14.33
CA GLN A 159 -26.83 -18.32 -14.18
C GLN A 159 -27.97 -17.33 -13.90
N ARG A 160 -27.73 -16.31 -13.06
CA ARG A 160 -28.69 -15.22 -12.82
C ARG A 160 -29.03 -14.41 -14.07
N SER A 161 -28.08 -14.17 -14.96
CA SER A 161 -28.36 -13.46 -16.22
C SER A 161 -29.28 -14.26 -17.14
N LEU A 162 -29.14 -15.60 -17.18
CA LEU A 162 -29.98 -16.46 -18.00
C LEU A 162 -31.40 -16.63 -17.43
N GLU A 163 -31.53 -16.67 -16.10
CA GLU A 163 -32.84 -16.68 -15.45
C GLU A 163 -33.58 -15.36 -15.64
N THR A 164 -32.86 -14.23 -15.62
CA THR A 164 -33.46 -12.91 -15.86
C THR A 164 -33.96 -12.79 -17.31
N ASP A 165 -33.17 -13.26 -18.28
CA ASP A 165 -33.55 -13.23 -19.69
C ASP A 165 -34.77 -14.12 -19.98
N ARG A 166 -34.81 -15.31 -19.36
CA ARG A 166 -35.95 -16.26 -19.48
C ARG A 166 -37.21 -15.79 -18.75
N SER A 167 -37.10 -14.91 -17.77
CA SER A 167 -38.25 -14.37 -17.02
C SER A 167 -38.90 -13.16 -17.71
N LEU A 168 -38.31 -12.69 -18.81
CA LEU A 168 -38.78 -11.56 -19.61
C LEU A 168 -39.39 -11.98 -20.96
N GLU A 169 -39.47 -13.29 -21.23
CA GLU A 169 -40.28 -13.92 -22.29
C GLU A 169 -41.58 -14.48 -21.71
#